data_AF-A0A0K6GFT6-F1
#
_entry.id   AF-A0A0K6GFT6-F1
#
_cell.length_a   1.000
_cell.length_b   1.000
_cell.length_c   1.000
_cell.angle_alpha   90.00
_cell.angle_beta   90.00
_cell.angle_gamma   90.00
#
_symmetry.space_group_name_H-M   'P 1'
#
loop_
_entity.id
_entity.type
_entity.pdbx_description
1 polymer ?
#
loop_
_entity_poly.entity_id
_entity_poly.type
_entity_poly.pdbx_seq_one_letter_code
_entity_poly.pdbx_strand_id
1 'polypeptide(L)'
;MEARRKRRRVTLRELTPSEHRSPPSPEELSRALRTIKPTLIQELVCSDPWKMIVATTLLNKTNGKAAIPIFWELIRRWPTPTALAQGLESYFN
;
A
#
# COMPACT_ATOMS: atom_id res chain seq x y z
N MET A 1 -17.46 -7.23 34.99
CA MET A 1 -17.05 -5.81 34.90
C MET A 1 -16.98 -5.45 33.42
N GLU A 2 -18.12 -5.13 32.83
CA GLU A 2 -18.32 -5.08 31.38
C GLU A 2 -18.41 -3.63 30.92
N ALA A 3 -17.38 -3.16 30.20
CA ALA A 3 -17.28 -1.79 29.74
C ALA A 3 -18.20 -1.57 28.52
N ARG A 4 -19.42 -1.10 28.79
CA ARG A 4 -20.41 -0.68 27.80
C ARG A 4 -19.86 0.51 26.98
N ARG A 5 -19.18 0.21 25.87
CA ARG A 5 -18.68 1.19 24.90
C ARG A 5 -19.88 1.94 24.28
N LYS A 6 -20.22 3.10 24.87
CA LYS A 6 -21.26 4.01 24.37
C LYS A 6 -20.94 4.35 22.91
N ARG A 7 -21.65 3.72 21.97
CA ARG A 7 -21.65 4.10 20.56
C ARG A 7 -22.06 5.58 20.52
N ARG A 8 -21.12 6.47 20.21
CA ARG A 8 -21.43 7.86 19.91
C ARG A 8 -22.38 7.84 18.72
N ARG A 9 -23.66 8.14 18.95
CA ARG A 9 -24.64 8.39 17.89
C ARG A 9 -24.06 9.57 17.10
N VAL A 10 -23.59 9.32 15.89
CA VAL A 10 -23.35 10.39 14.93
C VAL A 10 -24.73 10.94 14.64
N THR A 11 -25.04 12.09 15.22
CA THR A 11 -26.22 12.86 14.86
C THR A 11 -26.05 13.22 13.39
N LEU A 12 -26.84 12.58 12.54
CA LEU A 12 -26.95 12.90 11.13
C LEU A 12 -27.42 14.36 11.07
N ARG A 13 -26.49 15.29 10.83
CA ARG A 13 -26.82 16.70 10.58
C ARG A 13 -27.86 16.69 9.46
N GLU A 14 -29.03 17.27 9.72
CA GLU A 14 -30.09 17.44 8.74
C GLU A 14 -29.49 18.08 7.49
N LEU A 15 -29.43 17.29 6.41
CA LEU A 15 -28.98 17.74 5.10
C LEU A 15 -30.09 18.64 4.55
N THR A 16 -29.85 19.94 4.56
CA THR A 16 -30.71 20.93 3.91
C THR A 16 -30.93 20.56 2.44
N PRO A 17 -32.17 20.53 1.92
CA PRO A 17 -32.44 20.21 0.52
C PRO A 17 -32.12 21.41 -0.38
N SER A 18 -30.85 21.66 -0.66
CA SER A 18 -30.40 22.53 -1.75
C SER A 18 -28.91 22.35 -1.99
N GLU A 19 -28.58 21.33 -2.77
CA GLU A 19 -27.52 21.36 -3.79
C GLU A 19 -27.64 20.03 -4.55
N HIS A 20 -28.62 19.95 -5.47
CA HIS A 20 -28.64 18.90 -6.48
C HIS A 20 -27.52 19.19 -7.49
N ARG A 21 -26.27 19.08 -7.04
CA ARG A 21 -25.12 19.07 -7.93
C ARG A 21 -25.26 17.79 -8.75
N SER A 22 -25.32 17.91 -10.07
CA SER A 22 -25.26 16.74 -10.95
C SER A 22 -24.08 15.85 -10.53
N PRO A 23 -24.22 14.52 -10.56
CA PRO A 23 -23.12 13.64 -10.21
C PRO A 23 -21.90 14.01 -11.06
N PRO A 24 -20.69 14.02 -10.48
CA PRO A 24 -19.49 14.37 -11.23
C PRO A 24 -19.35 13.44 -12.43
N SER A 25 -18.98 14.01 -13.57
CA SER A 25 -18.64 13.24 -14.76
C SER A 25 -17.52 12.22 -14.44
N PRO A 26 -17.43 11.10 -15.19
CA PRO A 26 -16.34 10.14 -15.02
C PRO A 26 -14.94 10.78 -15.08
N GLU A 27 -14.76 11.84 -15.86
CA GLU A 27 -13.49 12.56 -15.96
C GLU A 27 -13.16 13.36 -14.70
N GLU A 28 -14.14 14.06 -14.13
CA GLU A 28 -13.97 14.79 -12.87
C GLU A 28 -13.67 13.83 -11.72
N LEU A 29 -14.37 12.70 -11.66
CA LEU A 29 -14.07 11.65 -10.69
C LEU A 29 -12.67 11.08 -10.89
N SER A 30 -12.27 10.76 -12.13
CA SER A 30 -10.92 10.26 -12.42
C SER A 30 -9.84 11.26 -11.98
N ARG A 31 -10.03 12.55 -12.28
CA ARG A 31 -9.11 13.61 -11.88
C ARG A 31 -9.01 13.71 -10.35
N ALA A 32 -10.13 13.69 -9.65
CA ALA A 32 -10.15 13.69 -8.19
C ALA A 32 -9.44 12.45 -7.62
N LEU A 33 -9.74 11.25 -8.14
CA LEU A 33 -9.13 10.00 -7.68
C LEU A 33 -7.62 9.93 -7.92
N ARG A 34 -7.12 10.52 -9.02
CA ARG A 34 -5.68 10.60 -9.29
C ARG A 34 -4.93 11.37 -8.20
N THR A 35 -5.54 12.43 -7.64
CA THR A 35 -4.90 13.23 -6.58
C THR A 35 -4.77 12.49 -5.25
N ILE A 36 -5.61 11.49 -5.00
CA ILE A 36 -5.60 10.70 -3.76
C ILE A 36 -4.99 9.31 -3.96
N LYS A 37 -4.54 8.98 -5.17
CA LYS A 37 -3.96 7.68 -5.47
C LYS A 37 -2.66 7.51 -4.66
N PRO A 38 -2.53 6.48 -3.82
CA PRO A 38 -1.28 6.23 -3.12
C PRO A 38 -0.21 5.77 -4.09
N THR A 39 1.04 6.19 -3.85
CA THR A 39 2.20 5.66 -4.57
C THR A 39 2.43 4.21 -4.19
N LEU A 40 2.37 3.32 -5.17
CA LEU A 40 2.65 1.91 -5.00
C LEU A 40 4.15 1.65 -5.21
N ILE A 41 4.77 0.87 -4.34
CA ILE A 41 6.18 0.50 -4.53
C ILE A 41 6.40 -0.23 -5.87
N GLN A 42 5.38 -0.95 -6.35
CA GLN A 42 5.38 -1.62 -7.65
C GLN A 42 5.62 -0.63 -8.80
N GLU A 43 5.12 0.60 -8.72
CA GLU A 43 5.33 1.63 -9.76
C GLU A 43 6.80 2.10 -9.79
N LEU A 44 7.49 2.05 -8.65
CA LEU A 44 8.89 2.45 -8.53
C LEU A 44 9.86 1.37 -9.04
N VAL A 45 9.46 0.09 -8.99
CA VAL A 45 10.35 -1.05 -9.28
C VAL A 45 9.89 -1.89 -10.46
N CYS A 46 8.86 -1.46 -11.20
CA CYS A 46 8.22 -2.22 -12.27
C CYS A 46 9.17 -2.62 -13.41
N SER A 47 10.27 -1.89 -13.61
CA SER A 47 11.27 -2.18 -14.64
C SER A 47 12.18 -3.37 -14.29
N ASP A 48 12.13 -3.88 -13.06
CA ASP A 48 12.99 -4.94 -12.56
C ASP A 48 12.12 -6.07 -11.95
N PRO A 49 11.95 -7.20 -12.68
CA PRO A 49 11.11 -8.30 -12.23
C PRO A 49 11.54 -8.90 -10.90
N TRP A 50 12.85 -8.93 -10.61
CA TRP A 50 13.38 -9.43 -9.34
C TRP A 50 12.88 -8.56 -8.19
N LYS A 51 13.07 -7.24 -8.29
CA LYS A 51 12.57 -6.29 -7.30
C LYS A 51 11.05 -6.36 -7.15
N MET A 52 10.32 -6.53 -8.25
CA MET A 52 8.85 -6.64 -8.21
C MET A 52 8.39 -7.86 -7.39
N ILE A 53 9.00 -9.03 -7.61
CA ILE A 53 8.68 -10.26 -6.86
C ILE A 53 9.01 -10.10 -5.37
N VAL A 54 10.16 -9.53 -5.03
CA VAL A 54 10.53 -9.29 -3.62
C VAL A 54 9.55 -8.32 -2.97
N ALA A 55 9.21 -7.22 -3.64
CA ALA A 55 8.27 -6.23 -3.12
C ALA A 55 6.89 -6.83 -2.85
N THR A 56 6.32 -7.58 -3.80
CA THR A 56 5.02 -8.25 -3.61
C THR A 56 5.05 -9.34 -2.56
N THR A 57 6.12 -10.11 -2.48
CA THR A 57 6.30 -11.14 -1.45
C THR A 57 6.30 -10.53 -0.05
N LEU A 58 7.03 -9.43 0.17
CA LEU A 58 7.06 -8.75 1.47
C LEU A 58 5.71 -8.11 1.85
N LEU A 59 4.87 -7.76 0.87
CA LEU A 59 3.54 -7.20 1.12
C LEU A 59 2.48 -8.26 1.45
N ASN A 60 2.80 -9.56 1.37
CA ASN A 60 1.90 -10.61 1.78
C ASN A 60 1.55 -10.48 3.28
N LYS A 61 0.28 -10.11 3.55
CA LYS A 61 -0.26 -9.91 4.90
C LYS A 61 0.54 -8.95 5.79
N THR A 62 1.35 -8.07 5.19
CA THR A 62 2.22 -7.13 5.90
C THR A 62 2.00 -5.71 5.38
N ASN A 63 1.92 -4.72 6.28
CA ASN A 63 1.71 -3.33 5.90
C ASN A 63 2.94 -2.76 5.18
N GLY A 64 2.74 -1.99 4.11
CA GLY A 64 3.80 -1.31 3.38
C GLY A 64 4.72 -0.45 4.26
N LYS A 65 4.20 0.17 5.32
CA LYS A 65 5.02 0.93 6.30
C LYS A 65 6.13 0.10 6.93
N ALA A 66 5.91 -1.20 7.14
CA ALA A 66 6.91 -2.12 7.68
C ALA A 66 7.70 -2.82 6.56
N ALA A 67 7.03 -3.22 5.48
CA ALA A 67 7.65 -3.96 4.38
C ALA A 67 8.63 -3.13 3.54
N ILE A 68 8.33 -1.86 3.27
CA ILE A 68 9.12 -1.03 2.33
C ILE A 68 10.55 -0.75 2.85
N PRO A 69 10.79 -0.41 4.13
CA PRO A 69 12.16 -0.26 4.63
C PRO A 69 12.99 -1.54 4.47
N ILE A 70 12.40 -2.69 4.81
CA ILE A 70 13.06 -4.00 4.70
C ILE A 70 13.34 -4.36 3.24
N PHE A 71 12.41 -4.04 2.32
CA PHE A 71 12.63 -4.22 0.88
C PHE A 71 13.94 -3.55 0.43
N TRP A 72 14.16 -2.28 0.79
CA TRP A 72 15.37 -1.55 0.37
C TRP A 72 16.64 -2.13 0.98
N GLU A 73 16.57 -2.63 2.22
CA GLU A 73 17.69 -3.33 2.84
C GLU A 73 18.02 -4.65 2.11
N LEU A 74 17.01 -5.45 1.79
CA LEU A 74 17.18 -6.71 1.06
C LEU A 74 17.79 -6.48 -0.31
N ILE A 75 17.26 -5.55 -1.10
CA ILE A 75 17.76 -5.28 -2.46
C ILE A 75 19.17 -4.68 -2.43
N ARG A 76 19.53 -3.90 -1.40
CA ARG A 76 20.90 -3.41 -1.21
C ARG A 76 21.87 -4.57 -0.91
N ARG A 77 21.44 -5.56 -0.11
CA ARG A 77 22.28 -6.71 0.27
C ARG A 77 22.35 -7.77 -0.84
N TRP A 78 21.25 -7.99 -1.53
CA TRP A 78 21.06 -9.01 -2.57
C TRP A 78 20.42 -8.38 -3.81
N PRO A 79 21.22 -7.67 -4.63
CA PRO A 79 20.70 -6.92 -5.77
C PRO A 79 20.17 -7.81 -6.89
N THR A 80 20.54 -9.09 -6.91
CA THR A 80 20.11 -10.08 -7.90
C THR A 80 19.59 -11.36 -7.23
N PRO A 81 18.77 -12.17 -7.93
CA PRO A 81 18.34 -13.47 -7.41
C PRO A 81 19.51 -14.38 -7.06
N THR A 82 20.56 -14.40 -7.90
CA THR A 82 21.77 -15.21 -7.69
C THR A 82 22.53 -14.77 -6.44
N ALA A 83 22.64 -13.48 -6.18
CA ALA A 83 23.30 -12.97 -4.97
C ALA A 83 22.56 -13.44 -3.70
N LEU A 84 21.23 -13.48 -3.72
CA LEU A 84 20.45 -14.04 -2.61
C LEU A 84 20.73 -15.54 -2.42
N ALA A 85 20.70 -16.32 -3.51
CA ALA A 85 20.93 -17.76 -3.46
C ALA A 85 22.31 -18.11 -2.88
N GLN A 86 23.37 -17.45 -3.35
CA GLN A 86 24.74 -17.66 -2.85
C GLN A 86 24.90 -17.21 -1.39
N GLY A 87 24.25 -16.11 -1.01
CA GLY A 87 24.23 -15.66 0.38
C GLY A 87 23.67 -16.73 1.32
N LEU A 88 22.63 -17.44 0.90
CA LEU A 88 22.05 -18.54 1.68
C LEU A 88 22.99 -19.75 1.77
N GLU A 89 23.68 -20.13 0.69
CA GLU A 89 24.63 -21.26 0.69
C GLU A 89 25.76 -21.07 1.72
N SER A 90 26.20 -19.84 1.95
CA SER A 90 27.21 -19.53 2.97
C SER A 90 26.73 -19.70 4.42
N TYR A 91 25.41 -19.80 4.67
CA TYR A 91 24.84 -20.06 5.99
C TYR A 91 24.67 -21.56 6.29
N PHE A 92 24.79 -22.44 5.29
CA PHE A 92 24.55 -23.89 5.43
C PHE A 92 25.83 -24.74 5.36
N ASN A 93 27.00 -24.11 5.18
CA ASN A 93 28.32 -24.75 5.23
C ASN A 93 29.11 -24.19 6.42
#